data_AF-A0A7C1A6M9-F1
#
_entry.id   AF-A0A7C1A6M9-F1
#
_cell.length_a   1.000
_cell.length_b   1.000
_cell.length_c   1.000
_cell.angle_alpha   90.00
_cell.angle_beta   90.00
_cell.angle_gamma   90.00
#
_symmetry.space_group_name_H-M   'P 1'
#
loop_
_entity.id
_entity.type
_entity.pdbx_description
1 polymer ?
#
loop_
_entity_poly.entity_id
_entity_poly.type
_entity_poly.pdbx_seq_one_letter_code
_entity_poly.pdbx_strand_id
1 'polypeptide(L)'
;MEYNKEEFKQDYYKLSYRELMEKYKISKQTIINRLDVMGIPPKTKRLNPIIPTCFKDYIQHHTQRKAMYHYGISKGTLRRWCRRVGFEKYPYSGLKTKVNIEEFKKLYPTMKKQDLADKYDVSIATIFNWAKKLGIIK
;
A
#
# COMPACT_ATOMS: atom_id res chain seq x y z
N MET A 1 -7.75 30.44 -28.67
CA MET A 1 -8.65 29.33 -29.03
C MET A 1 -9.73 29.28 -27.96
N GLU A 2 -10.84 29.99 -28.19
CA GLU A 2 -12.02 29.91 -27.33
C GLU A 2 -12.63 28.52 -27.51
N TYR A 3 -12.77 27.77 -26.42
CA TYR A 3 -13.40 26.47 -26.42
C TYR A 3 -14.75 26.59 -25.70
N ASN A 4 -15.72 25.80 -26.13
CA ASN A 4 -17.04 25.79 -25.51
C ASN A 4 -16.94 25.15 -24.11
N LYS A 5 -17.24 25.92 -23.07
CA LYS A 5 -17.15 25.48 -21.67
C LYS A 5 -18.13 24.35 -21.35
N GLU A 6 -19.33 24.37 -21.93
CA GLU A 6 -20.35 23.34 -21.70
C GLU A 6 -19.99 22.04 -22.41
N GLU A 7 -19.44 22.12 -23.63
CA GLU A 7 -18.93 20.94 -24.34
C GLU A 7 -17.78 20.29 -23.56
N PHE A 8 -16.82 21.10 -23.10
CA PHE A 8 -15.69 20.62 -22.29
C PHE A 8 -16.15 19.93 -20.99
N LYS A 9 -17.19 20.45 -20.35
CA LYS A 9 -17.81 19.85 -19.16
C LYS A 9 -18.46 18.51 -19.46
N GLN A 10 -19.21 18.40 -20.56
CA GLN A 10 -19.83 17.14 -20.99
C GLN A 10 -18.79 16.08 -21.32
N ASP A 11 -17.76 16.46 -22.07
CA ASP A 11 -16.64 15.60 -22.39
C ASP A 11 -15.85 15.18 -21.17
N TYR A 12 -15.67 16.11 -20.21
CA TYR A 12 -14.99 15.79 -18.97
C TYR A 12 -15.66 14.64 -18.23
N TYR A 13 -16.99 14.54 -18.21
CA TYR A 13 -17.68 13.42 -17.57
C TYR A 13 -17.52 12.10 -18.36
N LYS A 14 -17.48 12.16 -19.69
CA LYS A 14 -17.46 10.98 -20.57
C LYS A 14 -16.06 10.41 -20.84
N LEU A 15 -15.05 11.27 -20.96
CA LEU A 15 -13.70 10.92 -21.41
C LEU A 15 -12.71 10.80 -20.24
N SER A 16 -11.65 10.05 -20.45
CA SER A 16 -10.48 9.99 -19.57
C SER A 16 -9.61 11.24 -19.72
N TYR A 17 -8.72 11.50 -18.75
CA TYR A 17 -7.77 12.61 -18.85
C TYR A 17 -6.90 12.54 -20.11
N ARG A 18 -6.54 11.33 -20.58
CA ARG A 18 -5.71 11.16 -21.77
C ARG A 18 -6.47 11.56 -23.03
N GLU A 19 -7.70 11.09 -23.19
CA GLU A 19 -8.55 11.43 -24.33
C GLU A 19 -8.88 12.93 -24.37
N LEU A 20 -9.07 13.55 -23.20
CA LEU A 20 -9.24 15.01 -23.10
C LEU A 20 -7.98 15.77 -23.53
N MET A 21 -6.79 15.30 -23.14
CA MET A 21 -5.52 15.90 -23.54
C MET A 21 -5.32 15.80 -25.06
N GLU A 22 -5.68 14.66 -25.66
CA GLU A 22 -5.60 14.43 -27.11
C GLU A 22 -6.63 15.27 -27.87
N LYS A 23 -7.90 15.26 -27.45
CA LYS A 23 -9.00 16.00 -28.10
C LYS A 23 -8.77 17.51 -28.11
N TYR A 24 -8.36 18.06 -26.96
CA TYR A 24 -8.19 19.51 -26.80
C TYR A 24 -6.75 19.98 -27.01
N LYS A 25 -5.81 19.07 -27.24
CA LYS A 25 -4.36 19.36 -27.37
C LYS A 25 -3.81 20.20 -26.22
N ILE A 26 -4.24 19.88 -25.00
CA ILE A 26 -3.85 20.59 -23.77
C ILE A 26 -3.21 19.66 -22.76
N SER A 27 -2.40 20.24 -21.87
CA SER A 27 -1.81 19.49 -20.76
C SER A 27 -2.87 19.09 -19.72
N LYS A 28 -2.58 18.05 -18.95
CA LYS A 28 -3.39 17.66 -17.80
C LYS A 28 -3.55 18.81 -16.78
N GLN A 29 -2.50 19.61 -16.56
CA GLN A 29 -2.56 20.74 -15.64
C GLN A 29 -3.53 21.81 -16.14
N THR A 30 -3.55 22.06 -17.45
CA THR A 30 -4.50 22.98 -18.08
C THR A 30 -5.95 22.49 -17.92
N ILE A 31 -6.19 21.18 -18.04
CA ILE A 31 -7.52 20.59 -17.75
C ILE A 31 -7.91 20.86 -16.31
N ILE A 32 -7.02 20.62 -15.34
CA ILE A 32 -7.28 20.84 -13.91
C ILE A 32 -7.62 22.32 -13.64
N ASN A 33 -6.82 23.25 -14.16
CA ASN A 33 -7.06 24.69 -13.98
C ASN A 33 -8.40 25.11 -14.59
N ARG A 34 -8.79 24.53 -15.75
CA ARG A 34 -10.08 24.83 -16.39
C ARG A 34 -11.26 24.29 -15.59
N LEU A 35 -11.13 23.11 -15.00
CA LEU A 35 -12.15 22.53 -14.11
C LEU A 35 -12.30 23.38 -12.84
N ASP A 36 -11.20 23.89 -12.30
CA ASP A 36 -11.17 24.76 -11.12
C ASP A 36 -11.94 26.07 -11.37
N VAL A 37 -11.69 26.74 -12.50
CA VAL A 37 -12.44 27.93 -12.94
C VAL A 37 -13.95 27.63 -13.10
N MET A 38 -14.31 26.40 -13.43
CA MET A 38 -15.71 25.95 -13.56
C MET A 38 -16.31 25.43 -12.24
N GLY A 39 -15.55 25.40 -11.14
CA GLY A 39 -15.97 24.81 -9.87
C GLY A 39 -16.21 23.30 -9.92
N ILE A 40 -15.67 22.61 -10.93
CA ILE A 40 -15.85 21.17 -11.12
C ILE A 40 -14.70 20.45 -10.40
N PRO A 41 -14.99 19.57 -9.42
CA PRO A 41 -13.94 18.83 -8.76
C PRO A 41 -13.24 17.88 -9.75
N PRO A 42 -11.90 17.76 -9.70
CA PRO A 42 -11.17 16.80 -10.52
C PRO A 42 -11.67 15.37 -10.25
N LYS A 43 -11.52 14.47 -11.25
CA LYS A 43 -11.86 13.04 -11.23
C LYS A 43 -10.86 12.33 -10.33
N THR A 44 -10.83 12.74 -9.07
CA THR A 44 -9.99 12.23 -8.02
C THR A 44 -10.84 12.17 -6.77
N LYS A 45 -11.74 11.19 -6.75
CA LYS A 45 -11.93 10.42 -5.54
C LYS A 45 -11.66 8.98 -5.91
N ARG A 46 -10.40 8.55 -5.74
CA ARG A 46 -10.21 7.17 -5.25
C ARG A 46 -11.10 7.13 -4.02
N LEU A 47 -12.22 6.41 -4.07
CA LEU A 47 -13.05 6.15 -2.90
C LEU A 47 -12.08 5.79 -1.79
N ASN A 48 -12.02 6.63 -0.75
CA ASN A 48 -11.19 6.32 0.40
C ASN A 48 -11.84 5.10 1.01
N PRO A 49 -11.22 3.91 0.91
CA PRO A 49 -11.89 2.74 1.42
C PRO A 49 -12.03 2.93 2.94
N ILE A 50 -13.23 2.61 3.43
CA ILE A 50 -13.57 2.72 4.85
C ILE A 50 -12.56 1.89 5.62
N ILE A 51 -11.89 2.51 6.59
CA ILE A 51 -10.95 1.81 7.45
C ILE A 51 -11.81 1.06 8.49
N PRO A 52 -11.71 -0.27 8.58
CA PRO A 52 -12.42 -1.03 9.62
C PRO A 52 -12.09 -0.49 11.01
N THR A 53 -13.07 -0.43 11.91
CA THR A 53 -12.89 0.11 13.27
C THR A 53 -11.80 -0.66 14.05
N CYS A 54 -11.73 -1.97 13.86
CA CYS A 54 -10.72 -2.85 14.46
C CYS A 54 -9.31 -2.72 13.84
N PHE A 55 -9.13 -1.95 12.76
CA PHE A 55 -7.85 -1.87 12.04
C PHE A 55 -6.71 -1.41 12.94
N LYS A 56 -6.95 -0.38 13.77
CA LYS A 56 -5.93 0.21 14.64
C LYS A 56 -5.38 -0.81 15.64
N ASP A 57 -6.24 -1.65 16.20
CA ASP A 57 -5.84 -2.67 17.17
C ASP A 57 -5.17 -3.85 16.46
N TYR A 58 -5.72 -4.27 15.32
CA TYR A 58 -5.20 -5.40 14.55
C TYR A 58 -3.72 -5.21 14.14
N ILE A 59 -3.36 -4.03 13.60
CA ILE A 59 -2.01 -3.78 13.09
C ILE A 59 -0.94 -3.66 14.18
N GLN A 60 -1.34 -3.49 15.45
CA GLN A 60 -0.41 -3.45 16.58
C GLN A 60 0.08 -4.84 16.99
N HIS A 61 -0.59 -5.90 16.55
CA HIS A 61 -0.29 -7.29 16.92
C HIS A 61 0.11 -8.17 15.74
N HIS A 62 0.14 -7.62 14.53
CA HIS A 62 0.32 -8.41 13.32
C HIS A 62 1.30 -7.77 12.35
N THR A 63 2.06 -8.60 11.64
CA THR A 63 2.94 -8.15 10.55
C THR A 63 2.18 -7.41 9.46
N GLN A 64 2.89 -6.51 8.74
CA GLN A 64 2.37 -5.84 7.54
C GLN A 64 1.82 -6.85 6.53
N ARG A 65 2.50 -7.99 6.36
CA ARG A 65 2.08 -9.05 5.45
C ARG A 65 0.73 -9.61 5.85
N LYS A 66 0.56 -9.98 7.13
CA LYS A 66 -0.69 -10.54 7.63
C LYS A 66 -1.83 -9.52 7.58
N ALA A 67 -1.56 -8.23 7.84
CA ALA A 67 -2.55 -7.16 7.67
C ALA A 67 -2.94 -6.93 6.21
N MET A 68 -1.99 -6.93 5.28
CA MET A 68 -2.28 -6.80 3.84
C MET A 68 -3.16 -7.95 3.34
N TYR A 69 -2.84 -9.18 3.76
CA TYR A 69 -3.62 -10.35 3.39
C TYR A 69 -5.02 -10.32 4.02
N HIS A 70 -5.11 -10.06 5.33
CA HIS A 70 -6.38 -10.03 6.06
C HIS A 70 -7.38 -9.02 5.50
N TYR A 71 -6.91 -7.82 5.13
CA TYR A 71 -7.78 -6.77 4.58
C TYR A 71 -7.84 -6.75 3.04
N GLY A 72 -7.11 -7.64 2.35
CA GLY A 72 -7.03 -7.65 0.89
C GLY A 72 -6.48 -6.35 0.30
N ILE A 73 -5.55 -5.69 0.99
CA ILE A 73 -5.04 -4.35 0.63
C ILE A 73 -3.57 -4.37 0.19
N SER A 74 -3.24 -3.48 -0.74
CA SER A 74 -1.85 -3.25 -1.14
C SER A 74 -1.04 -2.57 -0.03
N LYS A 75 0.29 -2.71 -0.08
CA LYS A 75 1.22 -2.04 0.84
C LYS A 75 1.04 -0.52 0.87
N GLY A 76 0.74 0.09 -0.28
CA GLY A 76 0.47 1.52 -0.39
C GLY A 76 -0.85 1.95 0.26
N THR A 77 -1.87 1.09 0.22
CA THR A 77 -3.13 1.32 0.96
C THR A 77 -2.92 1.14 2.46
N LEU A 78 -2.21 0.07 2.88
CA LEU A 78 -1.86 -0.16 4.29
C LEU A 78 -1.14 1.05 4.89
N ARG A 79 -0.13 1.60 4.22
CA ARG A 79 0.62 2.78 4.68
C ARG A 79 -0.28 4.02 4.84
N ARG A 80 -1.21 4.24 3.90
CA ARG A 80 -2.18 5.35 3.99
C ARG A 80 -3.14 5.16 5.16
N TRP A 81 -3.63 3.94 5.37
CA TRP A 81 -4.51 3.63 6.49
C TRP A 81 -3.80 3.81 7.84
N CYS A 82 -2.54 3.36 7.97
CA CYS A 82 -1.74 3.58 9.17
C CYS A 82 -1.63 5.07 9.54
N ARG A 83 -1.30 5.92 8.57
CA ARG A 83 -1.22 7.37 8.79
C ARG A 83 -2.56 7.97 9.23
N ARG A 84 -3.66 7.54 8.61
CA ARG A 84 -5.01 8.02 8.94
C ARG A 84 -5.46 7.65 10.35
N VAL A 85 -4.96 6.53 10.91
CA VAL A 85 -5.25 6.14 12.29
C VAL A 85 -4.17 6.59 13.30
N GLY A 86 -3.25 7.46 12.87
CA GLY A 86 -2.27 8.14 13.73
C GLY A 86 -0.87 7.50 13.79
N PHE A 87 -0.55 6.54 12.92
CA PHE A 87 0.77 5.90 12.87
C PHE A 87 1.63 6.44 11.73
N GLU A 88 2.74 7.12 12.03
CA GLU A 88 3.72 7.58 11.03
C GLU A 88 4.46 6.42 10.34
N LYS A 89 4.76 5.38 11.12
CA LYS A 89 5.37 4.11 10.70
C LYS A 89 4.48 2.96 11.17
N TYR A 90 4.58 1.81 10.50
CA TYR A 90 3.79 0.65 10.88
C TYR A 90 4.16 0.21 12.32
N PRO A 91 3.17 0.05 13.22
CA PRO A 91 3.44 -0.04 14.66
C PRO A 91 4.03 -1.38 15.10
N TYR A 92 3.65 -2.48 14.44
CA TYR A 92 4.22 -3.79 14.76
C TYR A 92 5.58 -3.99 14.08
N SER A 93 6.65 -3.85 14.86
CA SER A 93 7.93 -4.46 14.57
C SER A 93 7.89 -5.89 15.11
N GLY A 94 7.91 -6.90 14.26
CA GLY A 94 7.82 -8.33 14.61
C GLY A 94 8.98 -8.90 15.43
N LEU A 95 9.52 -8.13 16.37
CA LEU A 95 10.61 -8.47 17.27
C LEU A 95 10.15 -9.18 18.55
N LYS A 96 8.87 -9.55 18.68
CA LYS A 96 8.39 -10.26 19.89
C LYS A 96 8.66 -11.77 19.88
N THR A 97 9.06 -12.37 18.76
CA THR A 97 9.39 -13.80 18.74
C THR A 97 10.81 -13.99 19.27
N LYS A 98 10.94 -14.43 20.54
CA LYS A 98 12.20 -14.99 21.05
C LYS A 98 12.50 -16.25 20.23
N VAL A 99 13.34 -16.12 19.22
CA VAL A 99 13.77 -17.26 18.41
C VAL A 99 14.73 -18.09 19.24
N ASN A 100 14.39 -19.36 19.45
CA ASN A 100 15.37 -20.33 19.94
C ASN A 100 16.37 -20.59 18.80
N ILE A 101 17.62 -20.15 18.99
CA ILE A 101 18.67 -20.22 17.96
C ILE A 101 18.96 -21.66 17.56
N GLU A 102 18.93 -22.61 18.50
CA GLU A 102 19.19 -24.02 18.21
C GLU A 102 18.07 -24.63 17.39
N GLU A 103 16.82 -24.31 17.73
CA GLU A 103 15.64 -24.75 16.97
C GLU A 103 15.69 -24.17 15.55
N PHE A 104 16.00 -22.87 15.42
CA PHE A 104 16.13 -22.23 14.11
C PHE A 104 17.23 -22.87 13.25
N LYS A 105 18.40 -23.18 13.83
CA LYS A 105 19.50 -23.86 13.11
C LYS A 105 19.09 -25.23 12.59
N LYS A 106 18.30 -25.99 13.36
CA LYS A 106 17.78 -27.32 12.94
C LYS A 106 16.69 -27.21 11.88
N LEU A 107 15.80 -26.23 11.99
CA LEU A 107 14.66 -26.06 11.08
C LEU A 107 15.03 -25.35 9.76
N TYR A 108 16.06 -24.50 9.78
CA TYR A 108 16.46 -23.74 8.59
C TYR A 108 16.75 -24.63 7.37
N PRO A 109 17.56 -25.70 7.45
CA PRO A 109 17.84 -26.55 6.29
C PRO A 109 16.66 -27.46 5.91
N THR A 110 15.77 -27.80 6.85
CA THR A 110 14.72 -28.81 6.66
C THR A 110 13.38 -28.24 6.17
N MET A 111 13.06 -26.98 6.54
CA MET A 111 11.80 -26.34 6.15
C MET A 111 11.96 -25.41 4.94
N LYS A 112 10.85 -25.22 4.21
CA LYS A 112 10.78 -24.14 3.21
C LYS A 112 10.83 -22.79 3.94
N LYS A 113 11.43 -21.81 3.26
CA LYS A 113 11.70 -20.49 3.84
C LYS A 113 10.40 -19.71 4.07
N GLN A 114 9.40 -19.99 3.26
CA GLN A 114 8.05 -19.48 3.42
C GLN A 114 7.42 -20.04 4.72
N ASP A 115 7.50 -21.35 4.96
CA ASP A 115 6.98 -21.98 6.18
C ASP A 115 7.70 -21.49 7.45
N LEU A 116 9.01 -21.23 7.37
CA LEU A 116 9.77 -20.61 8.46
C LEU A 116 9.33 -19.17 8.72
N ALA A 117 9.14 -18.39 7.66
CA ALA A 117 8.66 -17.02 7.76
C ALA A 117 7.28 -16.97 8.41
N ASP A 118 6.41 -17.91 8.05
CA ASP A 118 5.06 -18.02 8.63
C ASP A 118 5.12 -18.53 10.09
N LYS A 119 5.97 -19.52 10.42
CA LYS A 119 6.17 -20.04 11.79
C LYS A 119 6.65 -18.95 12.76
N TYR A 120 7.58 -18.11 12.34
CA TYR A 120 8.16 -17.07 13.18
C TYR A 120 7.43 -15.70 13.05
N ASP A 121 6.40 -15.62 12.21
CA ASP A 121 5.69 -14.37 11.82
C ASP A 121 6.66 -13.25 11.43
N VAL A 122 7.58 -13.56 10.53
CA VAL A 122 8.56 -12.61 9.98
C VAL A 122 8.61 -12.68 8.47
N SER A 123 9.29 -11.71 7.84
CA SER A 123 9.53 -11.79 6.40
C SER A 123 10.58 -12.85 6.07
N ILE A 124 10.51 -13.43 4.86
CA ILE A 124 11.58 -14.30 4.35
C ILE A 124 12.95 -13.60 4.41
N ALA A 125 13.01 -12.30 4.11
CA ALA A 125 14.24 -11.51 4.23
C ALA A 125 14.79 -11.51 5.67
N THR A 126 13.93 -11.51 6.68
CA THR A 126 14.33 -11.62 8.09
C THR A 126 14.93 -12.99 8.37
N ILE A 127 14.30 -14.06 7.88
CA ILE A 127 14.82 -15.44 7.97
C ILE A 127 16.23 -15.53 7.35
N PHE A 128 16.45 -14.96 6.17
CA PHE A 128 17.77 -14.90 5.55
C PHE A 128 18.79 -14.11 6.36
N ASN A 129 18.40 -12.93 6.88
CA ASN A 129 19.27 -12.12 7.73
C ASN A 129 19.67 -12.86 9.01
N TRP A 130 18.75 -13.60 9.62
CA TRP A 130 19.06 -14.45 10.78
C TRP A 130 20.03 -15.57 10.40
N ALA A 131 19.79 -16.28 9.31
CA ALA A 131 20.67 -17.35 8.85
C ALA A 131 22.09 -16.85 8.54
N LYS A 132 22.22 -15.67 7.93
CA LYS A 132 23.51 -15.02 7.67
C LYS A 132 24.23 -14.63 8.96
N LYS A 133 23.52 -13.98 9.89
CA LYS A 133 24.08 -13.60 11.22
C LYS A 133 24.52 -14.81 12.04
N LEU A 134 23.82 -15.94 11.89
CA LEU A 134 24.11 -17.19 12.59
C LEU A 134 25.14 -18.07 11.88
N GLY A 135 25.65 -17.65 10.71
CA GLY A 135 26.66 -18.38 9.94
C GLY A 135 26.14 -19.65 9.25
N ILE A 136 24.82 -19.82 9.13
CA ILE A 136 24.22 -20.97 8.43
C ILE A 136 24.40 -20.84 6.91
N ILE A 137 24.38 -19.60 6.42
CA ILE A 137 24.65 -19.23 5.03
C ILE A 137 25.70 -18.11 5.02
N LYS A 138 26.53 -18.07 3.97
CA LYS A 138 27.53 -17.00 3.75
C LYS A 138 26.89 -15.76 3.13
#